data_AF-A0A7Y5H6F3-F1
#
_entry.id   AF-A0A7Y5H6F3-F1
#
_cell.length_a   1.000
_cell.length_b   1.000
_cell.length_c   1.000
_cell.angle_alpha   90.00
_cell.angle_beta   90.00
_cell.angle_gamma   90.00
#
_symmetry.space_group_name_H-M   'P 1'
#
loop_
_entity.id
_entity.type
_entity.pdbx_description
1 polymer ?
#
loop_
_entity_poly.entity_id
_entity_poly.type
_entity_poly.pdbx_seq_one_letter_code
_entity_poly.pdbx_strand_id
1 'polypeptide(L)'
;MKWVIILCLTSSLLAAERPVFRRAGVHVLSLQLSKKKIEGAAIKKKPEKKKDAKEVVKEVKGASGTVETVQSSNPEKDDNQTGISDDSLAAAKIGRSLKLIENELSLLKDRLASATFDQQASKAKEKIESARALIDETKIKFPDLNLTSYTKRLAGFEKQFSSLEEDGKANMGLSDALYTAWMTGDELVQYGKATYLTLEEAQEFYDRCKKLNYPSILRRIQKEVTDEEVRNDTYVTFLTKEFVPKFQVFLKTYYIADVNAHIEKAYAEKAKGKTGLSTAVQEAEIAVLMAEAVLLVTPDEINIQKLRKDAQSAYDKINAEPGSVLYTSDFHKTNRGKIVFSKTRIVLKKETSATAQSSFTAGENIYAMAYFKSTIKELSKYGSMSPKITIAVYVDPAEGGILTPWTANKTGEYIVKSDHPKMQETTLEVEMTPDPQQTERPEVAAEFAKLFSELSPRNHTIKVGLFANDQEVAWGTFELDCSEGQDNYKTLSGALAKSKIQNALPPKAKAADKGIEQNMTAVLKSEGFHVVRVIQTDPTWYVQRNEITGIVLNRTIQAAVIFKNEEGKCIVEYMNFTQDYAGNSYGVLYRSSRGMVMDPYEVLCENAFK
;
A
#
# COMPACT_ATOMS: atom_id res chain seq x y z
N MET A 1 -58.33 5.80 -1.50
CA MET A 1 -57.29 6.36 -0.60
C MET A 1 -55.97 5.78 -1.02
N LYS A 2 -55.06 6.65 -1.48
CA LYS A 2 -53.87 6.29 -2.25
C LYS A 2 -52.67 6.03 -1.34
N TRP A 3 -51.89 5.04 -1.76
CA TRP A 3 -50.57 4.71 -1.27
C TRP A 3 -49.60 5.88 -1.45
N VAL A 4 -48.73 6.09 -0.46
CA VAL A 4 -47.58 6.99 -0.54
C VAL A 4 -46.34 6.20 -0.14
N ILE A 5 -45.51 5.88 -1.13
CA ILE A 5 -44.11 5.48 -0.99
C ILE A 5 -43.33 6.71 -1.46
N ILE A 6 -42.55 7.32 -0.56
CA ILE A 6 -41.59 8.39 -0.89
C ILE A 6 -40.20 7.79 -0.81
N LEU A 7 -39.49 7.86 -1.94
CA LEU A 7 -38.04 7.73 -2.03
C LEU A 7 -37.39 8.90 -1.27
N CYS A 8 -36.47 8.60 -0.36
CA CYS A 8 -35.43 9.54 0.07
C CYS A 8 -34.06 8.96 -0.32
N LEU A 9 -33.49 9.52 -1.38
CA LEU A 9 -32.08 9.40 -1.74
C LEU A 9 -31.44 10.79 -1.60
N THR A 10 -30.20 10.78 -1.13
CA THR A 10 -29.20 11.87 -1.12
C THR A 10 -29.24 12.88 0.04
N SER A 11 -28.36 12.63 1.02
CA SER A 11 -27.53 13.61 1.74
C SER A 11 -26.52 12.78 2.55
N SER A 12 -25.24 12.76 2.19
CA SER A 12 -24.22 13.50 2.94
C SER A 12 -22.90 13.51 2.15
N LEU A 13 -22.54 14.66 1.62
CA LEU A 13 -21.22 14.95 1.05
C LEU A 13 -20.80 16.28 1.66
N LEU A 14 -20.08 16.22 2.78
CA LEU A 14 -19.41 17.34 3.44
C LEU A 14 -18.25 16.76 4.26
N ALA A 15 -17.17 16.41 3.56
CA ALA A 15 -15.87 16.19 4.18
C ALA A 15 -15.12 17.53 4.15
N ALA A 16 -14.73 17.97 5.34
CA ALA A 16 -14.03 19.22 5.58
C ALA A 16 -12.61 19.18 5.01
N GLU A 17 -12.30 20.09 4.09
CA GLU A 17 -10.92 20.45 3.78
C GLU A 17 -10.35 21.29 4.93
N ARG A 18 -9.25 20.85 5.53
CA ARG A 18 -8.37 21.71 6.34
C ARG A 18 -6.98 21.78 5.69
N PRO A 19 -6.36 22.97 5.62
CA PRO A 19 -5.09 23.15 4.94
C PRO A 19 -3.93 22.65 5.80
N VAL A 20 -3.06 21.87 5.18
CA VAL A 20 -1.76 21.46 5.73
C VAL A 20 -0.83 22.67 5.71
N PHE A 21 -0.61 23.28 6.87
CA PHE A 21 0.50 24.22 7.08
C PHE A 21 1.82 23.44 7.17
N ARG A 22 2.57 23.39 6.06
CA ARG A 22 3.99 22.99 6.10
C ARG A 22 4.80 24.12 6.75
N ARG A 23 5.22 23.92 8.02
CA ARG A 23 6.30 24.71 8.61
C ARG A 23 7.63 24.24 8.00
N ALA A 24 8.23 25.09 7.17
CA ALA A 24 9.64 24.95 6.80
C ALA A 24 10.50 25.26 8.03
N GLY A 25 11.03 24.21 8.67
CA GLY A 25 12.08 24.33 9.66
C GLY A 25 13.39 24.69 8.98
N VAL A 26 13.83 25.93 9.16
CA VAL A 26 15.17 26.38 8.75
C VAL A 26 16.17 25.77 9.73
N HIS A 27 16.89 24.73 9.30
CA HIS A 27 18.09 24.26 9.99
C HIS A 27 19.24 25.23 9.71
N VAL A 28 19.63 25.98 10.73
CA VAL A 28 20.87 26.76 10.75
C VAL A 28 22.02 25.78 11.00
N LEU A 29 22.74 25.40 9.95
CA LEU A 29 24.06 24.78 10.07
C LEU A 29 25.11 25.90 10.23
N SER A 30 25.70 26.00 11.42
CA SER A 30 26.87 26.85 11.66
C SER A 30 28.12 26.20 11.07
N LEU A 31 28.43 26.55 9.82
CA LEU A 31 29.72 26.29 9.18
C LEU A 31 30.67 27.46 9.46
N GLN A 32 31.65 27.24 10.33
CA GLN A 32 32.85 28.08 10.39
C GLN A 32 33.71 27.78 9.16
N LEU A 33 33.80 28.72 8.23
CA LEU A 33 34.86 28.75 7.24
C LEU A 33 35.53 30.11 7.16
N SER A 34 36.86 30.01 7.11
CA SER A 34 37.89 31.04 7.13
C SER A 34 37.72 32.10 6.03
N LYS A 35 38.00 33.34 6.42
CA LYS A 35 38.12 34.53 5.55
C LYS A 35 39.03 34.28 4.35
N LYS A 36 38.50 34.40 3.13
CA LYS A 36 39.28 34.83 1.97
C LYS A 36 38.49 35.85 1.16
N LYS A 37 39.15 36.98 0.95
CA LYS A 37 38.70 38.26 0.41
C LYS A 37 38.66 38.19 -1.12
N ILE A 38 37.51 38.41 -1.75
CA ILE A 38 37.42 38.78 -3.18
C ILE A 38 36.33 39.85 -3.32
N GLU A 39 36.71 40.91 -4.03
CA GLU A 39 36.00 42.16 -4.22
C GLU A 39 34.95 42.07 -5.35
N GLY A 40 33.80 42.72 -5.11
CA GLY A 40 33.08 43.59 -6.03
C GLY A 40 32.62 43.09 -7.41
N ALA A 41 31.31 42.84 -7.56
CA ALA A 41 30.56 43.27 -8.74
C ALA A 41 29.06 43.40 -8.41
N ALA A 42 28.55 44.61 -8.56
CA ALA A 42 27.15 44.97 -8.32
C ALA A 42 26.24 44.57 -9.49
N ILE A 43 25.13 43.88 -9.21
CA ILE A 43 24.05 43.64 -10.17
C ILE A 43 22.80 44.42 -9.73
N LYS A 44 22.41 45.39 -10.56
CA LYS A 44 21.20 46.20 -10.46
C LYS A 44 19.95 45.32 -10.66
N LYS A 45 19.06 45.29 -9.66
CA LYS A 45 17.68 44.80 -9.80
C LYS A 45 16.84 45.80 -10.60
N LYS A 46 16.09 45.33 -11.58
CA LYS A 46 15.07 46.07 -12.35
C LYS A 46 13.68 45.59 -11.88
N PRO A 47 12.68 46.48 -11.69
CA PRO A 47 11.43 46.14 -11.04
C PRO A 47 10.40 45.51 -11.98
N GLU A 48 9.50 44.76 -11.33
CA GLU A 48 8.29 44.12 -11.83
C GLU A 48 7.39 45.05 -12.64
N LYS A 49 6.78 44.50 -13.69
CA LYS A 49 5.53 45.03 -14.28
C LYS A 49 4.42 44.02 -14.06
N LYS A 50 3.52 44.33 -13.11
CA LYS A 50 2.17 43.77 -13.05
C LYS A 50 1.41 44.25 -14.29
N LYS A 51 0.77 43.33 -15.02
CA LYS A 51 -0.21 43.64 -16.06
C LYS A 51 -1.57 43.16 -15.56
N ASP A 52 -2.48 44.10 -15.46
CA ASP A 52 -3.89 43.91 -15.14
C ASP A 52 -4.59 43.10 -16.23
N ALA A 53 -5.30 42.04 -15.83
CA ALA A 53 -6.21 41.31 -16.70
C ALA A 53 -7.60 41.95 -16.60
N LYS A 54 -7.97 42.70 -17.64
CA LYS A 54 -9.35 43.14 -17.87
C LYS A 54 -10.17 41.99 -18.48
N GLU A 55 -11.08 41.50 -17.66
CA GLU A 55 -12.51 41.30 -17.95
C GLU A 55 -12.94 41.48 -19.42
N VAL A 56 -13.30 40.37 -20.07
CA VAL A 56 -14.19 40.32 -21.23
C VAL A 56 -15.18 39.17 -21.01
N VAL A 57 -16.30 39.51 -20.38
CA VAL A 57 -17.52 38.69 -20.41
C VAL A 57 -18.16 38.90 -21.79
N LYS A 58 -18.08 37.91 -22.68
CA LYS A 58 -18.93 37.83 -23.86
C LYS A 58 -20.13 36.97 -23.52
N GLU A 59 -21.27 37.63 -23.29
CA GLU A 59 -22.60 37.04 -23.36
C GLU A 59 -22.78 36.32 -24.70
N VAL A 60 -22.90 34.99 -24.65
CA VAL A 60 -23.51 34.21 -25.74
C VAL A 60 -24.97 34.06 -25.38
N LYS A 61 -25.83 34.89 -26.00
CA LYS A 61 -27.28 34.70 -26.02
C LYS A 61 -27.60 33.46 -26.84
N GLY A 62 -27.62 32.30 -26.18
CA GLY A 62 -28.18 31.06 -26.71
C GLY A 62 -29.70 31.12 -26.61
N ALA A 63 -30.36 31.22 -27.76
CA ALA A 63 -31.81 31.17 -27.88
C ALA A 63 -32.34 29.82 -27.34
N SER A 64 -33.14 29.87 -26.28
CA SER A 64 -33.96 28.74 -25.85
C SER A 64 -35.09 28.57 -26.87
N GLY A 65 -34.92 27.62 -27.79
CA GLY A 65 -36.02 27.09 -28.58
C GLY A 65 -36.94 26.30 -27.64
N THR A 66 -38.03 26.93 -27.20
CA THR A 66 -39.18 26.26 -26.61
C THR A 66 -39.70 25.22 -27.61
N VAL A 67 -39.75 23.96 -27.17
CA VAL A 67 -40.50 22.90 -27.84
C VAL A 67 -41.98 23.28 -27.72
N GLU A 68 -42.53 23.86 -28.78
CA GLU A 68 -43.98 23.94 -28.96
C GLU A 68 -44.51 22.51 -29.09
N THR A 69 -45.16 22.05 -28.02
CA THR A 69 -46.13 20.96 -28.09
C THR A 69 -47.25 21.43 -29.01
N VAL A 70 -47.17 21.05 -30.29
CA VAL A 70 -48.28 21.21 -31.23
C VAL A 70 -49.40 20.29 -30.78
N GLN A 71 -50.38 20.85 -30.05
CA GLN A 71 -51.71 20.27 -29.96
C GLN A 71 -52.32 20.33 -31.36
N SER A 72 -52.39 19.19 -32.04
CA SER A 72 -53.17 19.10 -33.28
C SER A 72 -54.65 19.20 -32.92
N SER A 73 -55.23 20.35 -33.21
CA SER A 73 -56.67 20.54 -33.28
C SER A 73 -57.26 19.59 -34.32
N ASN A 74 -58.21 18.76 -33.89
CA ASN A 74 -59.15 18.04 -34.75
C ASN A 74 -59.88 19.04 -35.68
N PRO A 75 -59.82 18.88 -37.01
CA PRO A 75 -60.87 19.36 -37.88
C PRO A 75 -61.86 18.22 -38.10
N GLU A 76 -63.08 18.41 -37.61
CA GLU A 76 -64.22 17.65 -38.08
C GLU A 76 -64.43 17.89 -39.58
N LYS A 77 -64.64 16.77 -40.29
CA LYS A 77 -65.48 16.59 -41.48
C LYS A 77 -65.14 17.43 -42.72
N ASP A 78 -64.55 16.72 -43.69
CA ASP A 78 -65.06 16.72 -45.06
C ASP A 78 -64.90 15.31 -45.63
N ASP A 79 -65.99 14.53 -45.56
CA ASP A 79 -66.13 13.25 -46.25
C ASP A 79 -66.33 13.52 -47.74
N ASN A 80 -65.22 13.75 -48.44
CA ASN A 80 -65.16 13.59 -49.88
C ASN A 80 -64.21 12.43 -50.18
N GLN A 81 -64.75 11.21 -50.02
CA GLN A 81 -64.13 9.95 -50.43
C GLN A 81 -63.84 10.00 -51.94
N THR A 82 -62.65 10.49 -52.28
CA THR A 82 -61.98 10.00 -53.48
C THR A 82 -61.60 8.57 -53.18
N GLY A 83 -62.23 7.62 -53.88
CA GLY A 83 -62.01 6.18 -53.74
C GLY A 83 -60.60 5.77 -54.14
N ILE A 84 -59.61 6.13 -53.31
CA ILE A 84 -58.30 5.49 -53.31
C ILE A 84 -58.59 4.10 -52.77
N SER A 85 -58.56 3.09 -53.64
CA SER A 85 -58.72 1.71 -53.24
C SER A 85 -57.70 1.36 -52.15
N ASP A 86 -58.07 0.49 -51.22
CA ASP A 86 -57.18 0.02 -50.15
C ASP A 86 -55.83 -0.48 -50.70
N ASP A 87 -55.83 -1.00 -51.94
CA ASP A 87 -54.65 -1.40 -52.69
C ASP A 87 -53.68 -0.25 -52.99
N SER A 88 -54.18 0.94 -53.33
CA SER A 88 -53.34 2.12 -53.61
C SER A 88 -52.71 2.67 -52.33
N LEU A 89 -53.41 2.58 -51.18
CA LEU A 89 -52.85 2.99 -49.89
C LEU A 89 -51.79 2.00 -49.41
N ALA A 90 -52.01 0.69 -49.61
CA ALA A 90 -51.03 -0.35 -49.33
C ALA A 90 -49.76 -0.18 -50.19
N ALA A 91 -49.91 0.06 -51.51
CA ALA A 91 -48.80 0.31 -52.43
C ALA A 91 -47.97 1.53 -52.02
N ALA A 92 -48.62 2.63 -51.60
CA ALA A 92 -47.92 3.84 -51.13
C ALA A 92 -47.12 3.59 -49.84
N LYS A 93 -47.66 2.80 -48.90
CA LYS A 93 -46.97 2.42 -47.66
C LYS A 93 -45.77 1.51 -47.94
N ILE A 94 -45.92 0.53 -48.83
CA ILE A 94 -44.83 -0.35 -49.30
C ILE A 94 -43.71 0.49 -49.93
N GLY A 95 -44.05 1.39 -50.86
CA GLY A 95 -43.08 2.26 -51.53
C GLY A 95 -42.30 3.15 -50.55
N ARG A 96 -42.95 3.67 -49.50
CA ARG A 96 -42.28 4.45 -48.45
C ARG A 96 -41.29 3.59 -47.66
N SER A 97 -41.68 2.40 -47.23
CA SER A 97 -40.80 1.46 -46.50
C SER A 97 -39.58 1.07 -47.33
N LEU A 98 -39.77 0.71 -48.61
CA LEU A 98 -38.67 0.35 -49.50
C LEU A 98 -37.69 1.51 -49.72
N LYS A 99 -38.19 2.75 -49.83
CA LYS A 99 -37.34 3.95 -49.96
C LYS A 99 -36.49 4.20 -48.71
N LEU A 100 -37.03 3.97 -47.52
CA LEU A 100 -36.28 4.11 -46.26
C LEU A 100 -35.16 3.06 -46.17
N ILE A 101 -35.45 1.80 -46.51
CA ILE A 101 -34.44 0.74 -46.56
C ILE A 101 -33.34 1.10 -47.57
N GLU A 102 -33.70 1.58 -48.77
CA GLU A 102 -32.72 1.96 -49.79
C GLU A 102 -31.81 3.11 -49.34
N ASN A 103 -32.39 4.13 -48.67
CA ASN A 103 -31.62 5.24 -48.11
C ASN A 103 -30.59 4.76 -47.07
N GLU A 104 -30.98 3.90 -46.15
CA GLU A 104 -30.07 3.38 -45.12
C GLU A 104 -28.96 2.52 -45.73
N LEU A 105 -29.29 1.66 -46.71
CA LEU A 105 -28.28 0.87 -47.43
C LEU A 105 -27.33 1.74 -48.28
N SER A 106 -27.81 2.86 -48.83
CA SER A 106 -26.96 3.80 -49.55
C SER A 106 -25.99 4.51 -48.61
N LEU A 107 -26.47 5.02 -47.47
CA LEU A 107 -25.63 5.66 -46.46
C LEU A 107 -24.59 4.69 -45.89
N LEU A 108 -24.98 3.43 -45.70
CA LEU A 108 -24.07 2.38 -45.25
C LEU A 108 -22.95 2.11 -46.27
N LYS A 109 -23.28 2.07 -47.56
CA LYS A 109 -22.30 1.94 -48.64
C LYS A 109 -21.27 3.08 -48.61
N ASP A 110 -21.72 4.32 -48.50
CA ASP A 110 -20.83 5.49 -48.50
C ASP A 110 -19.94 5.52 -47.26
N ARG A 111 -20.45 5.10 -46.10
CA ARG A 111 -19.67 4.99 -44.85
C ARG A 111 -18.63 3.89 -44.92
N LEU A 112 -18.96 2.73 -45.47
CA LEU A 112 -18.00 1.64 -45.64
C LEU A 112 -16.92 1.97 -46.69
N ALA A 113 -17.23 2.79 -47.69
CA ALA A 113 -16.27 3.22 -48.73
C ALA A 113 -15.29 4.32 -48.28
N SER A 114 -15.61 5.05 -47.20
CA SER A 114 -14.84 6.22 -46.73
C SER A 114 -14.09 5.98 -45.41
N ALA A 115 -14.07 4.75 -44.89
CA ALA A 115 -13.74 4.50 -43.50
C ALA A 115 -12.23 4.48 -43.19
N THR A 116 -11.77 5.45 -42.41
CA THR A 116 -10.81 5.19 -41.32
C THR A 116 -11.59 4.60 -40.13
N PHE A 117 -11.11 3.47 -39.58
CA PHE A 117 -11.85 2.62 -38.65
C PHE A 117 -12.50 3.36 -37.46
N ASP A 118 -11.76 4.26 -36.81
CA ASP A 118 -12.13 4.80 -35.49
C ASP A 118 -13.39 5.68 -35.46
N GLN A 119 -13.69 6.43 -36.53
CA GLN A 119 -14.85 7.34 -36.54
C GLN A 119 -16.08 6.77 -37.26
N GLN A 120 -15.88 5.83 -38.18
CA GLN A 120 -16.94 5.33 -39.05
C GLN A 120 -17.47 3.96 -38.61
N ALA A 121 -16.74 3.19 -37.78
CA ALA A 121 -17.20 1.87 -37.36
C ALA A 121 -18.49 1.93 -36.52
N SER A 122 -18.54 2.81 -35.50
CA SER A 122 -19.76 2.99 -34.69
C SER A 122 -20.95 3.46 -35.53
N LYS A 123 -20.69 4.37 -36.47
CA LYS A 123 -21.66 4.94 -37.41
C LYS A 123 -22.14 3.93 -38.46
N ALA A 124 -21.31 3.00 -38.90
CA ALA A 124 -21.68 1.92 -39.82
C ALA A 124 -22.50 0.85 -39.10
N LYS A 125 -22.13 0.51 -37.85
CA LYS A 125 -22.89 -0.41 -37.00
C LYS A 125 -24.32 0.07 -36.74
N GLU A 126 -24.48 1.33 -36.35
CA GLU A 126 -25.80 1.97 -36.17
C GLU A 126 -26.67 1.85 -37.43
N LYS A 127 -26.05 2.02 -38.61
CA LYS A 127 -26.76 1.94 -39.91
C LYS A 127 -27.10 0.51 -40.33
N ILE A 128 -26.27 -0.47 -40.00
CA ILE A 128 -26.60 -1.90 -40.14
C ILE A 128 -27.81 -2.25 -39.28
N GLU A 129 -27.81 -1.83 -38.01
CA GLU A 129 -28.91 -2.10 -37.06
C GLU A 129 -30.22 -1.42 -37.52
N SER A 130 -30.14 -0.16 -37.96
CA SER A 130 -31.27 0.60 -38.54
C SER A 130 -31.85 -0.07 -39.79
N ALA A 131 -31.02 -0.47 -40.75
CA ALA A 131 -31.45 -1.15 -41.97
C ALA A 131 -32.09 -2.52 -41.66
N ARG A 132 -31.54 -3.27 -40.69
CA ARG A 132 -32.09 -4.54 -40.22
C ARG A 132 -33.49 -4.35 -39.62
N ALA A 133 -33.65 -3.39 -38.73
CA ALA A 133 -34.92 -3.09 -38.09
C ALA A 133 -36.01 -2.71 -39.11
N LEU A 134 -35.67 -1.87 -40.12
CA LEU A 134 -36.61 -1.50 -41.19
C LEU A 134 -37.02 -2.70 -42.06
N ILE A 135 -36.10 -3.61 -42.36
CA ILE A 135 -36.40 -4.84 -43.12
C ILE A 135 -37.35 -5.74 -42.32
N ASP A 136 -37.07 -5.96 -41.03
CA ASP A 136 -37.88 -6.79 -40.16
C ASP A 136 -39.29 -6.21 -39.95
N GLU A 137 -39.40 -4.90 -39.69
CA GLU A 137 -40.68 -4.21 -39.57
C GLU A 137 -41.50 -4.29 -40.86
N THR A 138 -40.85 -4.11 -42.02
CA THR A 138 -41.50 -4.20 -43.33
C THR A 138 -42.00 -5.61 -43.61
N LYS A 139 -41.23 -6.64 -43.22
CA LYS A 139 -41.62 -8.05 -43.34
C LYS A 139 -42.83 -8.40 -42.47
N ILE A 140 -42.92 -7.84 -41.26
CA ILE A 140 -44.07 -8.03 -40.36
C ILE A 140 -45.32 -7.37 -40.95
N LYS A 141 -45.19 -6.14 -41.48
CA LYS A 141 -46.33 -5.39 -42.04
C LYS A 141 -46.79 -5.91 -43.40
N PHE A 142 -45.88 -6.48 -44.19
CA PHE A 142 -46.13 -6.94 -45.56
C PHE A 142 -45.48 -8.32 -45.78
N PRO A 143 -46.07 -9.41 -45.25
CA PRO A 143 -45.46 -10.74 -45.25
C PRO A 143 -45.21 -11.31 -46.65
N ASP A 144 -46.02 -10.93 -47.64
CA ASP A 144 -45.90 -11.39 -49.03
C ASP A 144 -44.85 -10.60 -49.84
N LEU A 145 -44.28 -9.53 -49.27
CA LEU A 145 -43.30 -8.70 -49.96
C LEU A 145 -41.94 -9.39 -50.03
N ASN A 146 -41.42 -9.58 -51.24
CA ASN A 146 -40.10 -10.17 -51.45
C ASN A 146 -38.96 -9.19 -51.12
N LEU A 147 -38.40 -9.31 -49.91
CA LEU A 147 -37.28 -8.50 -49.44
C LEU A 147 -35.90 -9.12 -49.66
N THR A 148 -35.80 -10.23 -50.40
CA THR A 148 -34.58 -11.04 -50.55
C THR A 148 -33.38 -10.22 -51.05
N SER A 149 -33.59 -9.28 -51.98
CA SER A 149 -32.54 -8.41 -52.51
C SER A 149 -31.93 -7.49 -51.42
N TYR A 150 -32.78 -6.93 -50.56
CA TYR A 150 -32.37 -6.05 -49.47
C TYR A 150 -31.63 -6.81 -48.37
N THR A 151 -32.16 -7.97 -47.96
CA THR A 151 -31.51 -8.85 -46.98
C THR A 151 -30.13 -9.31 -47.48
N LYS A 152 -30.00 -9.66 -48.76
CA LYS A 152 -28.72 -10.06 -49.36
C LYS A 152 -27.70 -8.92 -49.37
N ARG A 153 -28.14 -7.68 -49.68
CA ARG A 153 -27.27 -6.49 -49.64
C ARG A 153 -26.81 -6.17 -48.23
N LEU A 154 -27.73 -6.19 -47.25
CA LEU A 154 -27.40 -5.97 -45.84
C LEU A 154 -26.39 -7.00 -45.35
N ALA A 155 -26.60 -8.30 -45.63
CA ALA A 155 -25.65 -9.36 -45.27
C ALA A 155 -24.26 -9.16 -45.89
N GLY A 156 -24.20 -8.62 -47.13
CA GLY A 156 -22.95 -8.23 -47.78
C GLY A 156 -22.22 -7.10 -47.02
N PHE A 157 -22.95 -6.09 -46.56
CA PHE A 157 -22.38 -5.00 -45.75
C PHE A 157 -21.99 -5.45 -44.35
N GLU A 158 -22.74 -6.33 -43.72
CA GLU A 158 -22.39 -6.94 -42.43
C GLU A 158 -21.06 -7.70 -42.53
N LYS A 159 -20.87 -8.48 -43.60
CA LYS A 159 -19.60 -9.17 -43.84
C LYS A 159 -18.44 -8.18 -44.06
N GLN A 160 -18.64 -7.12 -44.83
CA GLN A 160 -17.63 -6.07 -45.04
C GLN A 160 -17.29 -5.36 -43.72
N PHE A 161 -18.31 -5.05 -42.92
CA PHE A 161 -18.14 -4.42 -41.61
C PHE A 161 -17.39 -5.32 -40.63
N SER A 162 -17.70 -6.62 -40.57
CA SER A 162 -16.96 -7.57 -39.72
C SER A 162 -15.47 -7.67 -40.11
N SER A 163 -15.16 -7.68 -41.41
CA SER A 163 -13.76 -7.63 -41.87
C SER A 163 -13.07 -6.34 -41.41
N LEU A 164 -13.72 -5.19 -41.58
CA LEU A 164 -13.20 -3.90 -41.09
C LEU A 164 -13.05 -3.87 -39.56
N GLU A 165 -13.94 -4.54 -38.82
CA GLU A 165 -13.89 -4.66 -37.36
C GLU A 165 -12.72 -5.53 -36.88
N GLU A 166 -12.42 -6.61 -37.58
CA GLU A 166 -11.25 -7.45 -37.32
C GLU A 166 -9.95 -6.69 -37.61
N ASP A 167 -9.85 -6.05 -38.78
CA ASP A 167 -8.70 -5.24 -39.17
C ASP A 167 -8.51 -4.05 -38.21
N GLY A 168 -9.61 -3.40 -37.84
CA GLY A 168 -9.63 -2.28 -36.93
C GLY A 168 -9.26 -2.65 -35.50
N LYS A 169 -9.72 -3.78 -34.97
CA LYS A 169 -9.29 -4.30 -33.65
C LYS A 169 -7.80 -4.66 -33.64
N ALA A 170 -7.29 -5.23 -34.73
CA ALA A 170 -5.86 -5.50 -34.87
C ALA A 170 -5.04 -4.20 -34.88
N ASN A 171 -5.50 -3.18 -35.61
CA ASN A 171 -4.84 -1.87 -35.71
C ASN A 171 -4.95 -1.05 -34.43
N MET A 172 -6.09 -1.08 -33.74
CA MET A 172 -6.30 -0.43 -32.44
C MET A 172 -5.38 -1.06 -31.38
N GLY A 173 -5.26 -2.40 -31.38
CA GLY A 173 -4.32 -3.11 -30.53
C GLY A 173 -2.84 -2.85 -30.85
N LEU A 174 -2.50 -2.40 -32.07
CA LEU A 174 -1.16 -1.90 -32.39
C LEU A 174 -1.00 -0.45 -31.94
N SER A 175 -1.92 0.45 -32.27
CA SER A 175 -1.87 1.86 -31.87
C SER A 175 -1.77 2.04 -30.36
N ASP A 176 -2.61 1.35 -29.58
CA ASP A 176 -2.57 1.38 -28.12
C ASP A 176 -1.25 0.84 -27.56
N ALA A 177 -0.71 -0.21 -28.19
CA ALA A 177 0.59 -0.77 -27.81
C ALA A 177 1.74 0.20 -28.13
N LEU A 178 1.68 0.89 -29.27
CA LEU A 178 2.68 1.90 -29.66
C LEU A 178 2.64 3.10 -28.73
N TYR A 179 1.44 3.61 -28.43
CA TYR A 179 1.27 4.71 -27.49
C TYR A 179 1.78 4.36 -26.08
N THR A 180 1.39 3.17 -25.57
CA THR A 180 1.84 2.69 -24.26
C THR A 180 3.36 2.50 -24.23
N ALA A 181 3.94 1.95 -25.29
CA ALA A 181 5.39 1.76 -25.41
C ALA A 181 6.12 3.10 -25.52
N TRP A 182 5.59 4.06 -26.28
CA TRP A 182 6.12 5.41 -26.39
C TRP A 182 6.15 6.11 -25.03
N MET A 183 5.02 6.17 -24.33
CA MET A 183 4.92 6.74 -22.98
C MET A 183 5.90 6.08 -22.01
N THR A 184 5.92 4.75 -21.94
CA THR A 184 6.80 4.01 -21.02
C THR A 184 8.28 4.22 -21.38
N GLY A 185 8.62 4.23 -22.67
CA GLY A 185 9.98 4.45 -23.14
C GLY A 185 10.48 5.87 -22.89
N ASP A 186 9.64 6.88 -23.09
CA ASP A 186 9.95 8.27 -22.78
C ASP A 186 10.13 8.48 -21.28
N GLU A 187 9.24 7.91 -20.45
CA GLU A 187 9.38 7.94 -19.00
C GLU A 187 10.70 7.33 -18.51
N LEU A 188 11.11 6.18 -19.06
CA LEU A 188 12.38 5.54 -18.71
C LEU A 188 13.59 6.45 -18.99
N VAL A 189 13.57 7.20 -20.10
CA VAL A 189 14.65 8.12 -20.47
C VAL A 189 14.62 9.41 -19.64
N GLN A 190 13.43 9.95 -19.35
CA GLN A 190 13.29 11.23 -18.66
C GLN A 190 13.45 11.10 -17.14
N TYR A 191 12.78 10.12 -16.53
CA TYR A 191 12.70 9.97 -15.07
C TYR A 191 13.73 9.01 -14.50
N GLY A 192 14.46 8.25 -15.33
CA GLY A 192 15.55 7.38 -14.87
C GLY A 192 16.74 8.12 -14.25
N LYS A 193 16.75 9.46 -14.24
CA LYS A 193 17.85 10.31 -13.75
C LYS A 193 17.96 10.38 -12.21
N ALA A 194 17.13 9.67 -11.46
CA ALA A 194 17.21 9.66 -10.01
C ALA A 194 18.44 8.89 -9.54
N THR A 195 19.34 9.57 -8.81
CA THR A 195 20.53 8.98 -8.19
C THR A 195 20.15 8.16 -6.96
N TYR A 196 20.72 6.95 -6.84
CA TYR A 196 20.56 5.97 -5.75
C TYR A 196 19.17 5.33 -5.67
N LEU A 197 18.94 4.30 -6.48
CA LEU A 197 17.74 3.50 -6.38
C LEU A 197 17.79 2.66 -5.10
N THR A 198 16.78 2.81 -4.25
CA THR A 198 16.42 1.79 -3.28
C THR A 198 16.03 0.49 -4.00
N LEU A 199 15.95 -0.62 -3.26
CA LEU A 199 15.52 -1.90 -3.85
C LEU A 199 14.13 -1.82 -4.48
N GLU A 200 13.23 -1.03 -3.89
CA GLU A 200 11.88 -0.79 -4.42
C GLU A 200 11.93 -0.01 -5.74
N GLU A 201 12.69 1.08 -5.81
CA GLU A 201 12.83 1.87 -7.04
C GLU A 201 13.55 1.08 -8.15
N ALA A 202 14.52 0.23 -7.80
CA ALA A 202 15.16 -0.68 -8.75
C ALA A 202 14.18 -1.73 -9.31
N GLN A 203 13.31 -2.27 -8.46
CA GLN A 203 12.23 -3.17 -8.86
C GLN A 203 11.19 -2.48 -9.74
N GLU A 204 10.79 -1.26 -9.39
CA GLU A 204 9.86 -0.47 -10.20
C GLU A 204 10.44 -0.18 -11.59
N PHE A 205 11.72 0.16 -11.67
CA PHE A 205 12.42 0.33 -12.94
C PHE A 205 12.43 -0.96 -13.77
N TYR A 206 12.74 -2.11 -13.14
CA TYR A 206 12.66 -3.43 -13.77
C TYR A 206 11.27 -3.71 -14.33
N ASP A 207 10.21 -3.44 -13.56
CA ASP A 207 8.83 -3.69 -13.97
C ASP A 207 8.39 -2.77 -15.13
N ARG A 208 8.85 -1.51 -15.15
CA ARG A 208 8.64 -0.60 -16.29
C ARG A 208 9.35 -1.11 -17.56
N CYS A 209 10.60 -1.56 -17.45
CA CYS A 209 11.32 -2.18 -18.58
C CYS A 209 10.61 -3.45 -19.09
N LYS A 210 10.10 -4.29 -18.18
CA LYS A 210 9.32 -5.48 -18.51
C LYS A 210 7.99 -5.13 -19.18
N LYS A 211 7.27 -4.12 -18.68
CA LYS A 211 6.01 -3.62 -19.25
C LYS A 211 6.23 -3.08 -20.67
N LEU A 212 7.34 -2.37 -20.91
CA LEU A 212 7.68 -1.87 -22.24
C LEU A 212 7.85 -3.00 -23.26
N ASN A 213 8.47 -4.13 -22.87
CA ASN A 213 8.70 -5.29 -23.74
C ASN A 213 9.22 -4.89 -25.14
N TYR A 214 10.23 -4.01 -25.15
CA TYR A 214 10.69 -3.32 -26.35
C TYR A 214 11.03 -4.25 -27.53
N PRO A 215 11.74 -5.39 -27.34
CA PRO A 215 12.04 -6.29 -28.46
C PRO A 215 10.79 -6.87 -29.14
N SER A 216 9.70 -7.08 -28.40
CA SER A 216 8.44 -7.56 -28.97
C SER A 216 7.70 -6.45 -29.72
N ILE A 217 7.68 -5.23 -29.17
CA ILE A 217 7.11 -4.06 -29.84
C ILE A 217 7.86 -3.76 -31.15
N LEU A 218 9.19 -3.79 -31.13
CA LEU A 218 10.00 -3.54 -32.32
C LEU A 218 9.73 -4.58 -33.43
N ARG A 219 9.62 -5.87 -33.07
CA ARG A 219 9.24 -6.93 -34.02
C ARG A 219 7.84 -6.73 -34.60
N ARG A 220 6.88 -6.28 -33.78
CA ARG A 220 5.53 -5.93 -34.25
C ARG A 220 5.57 -4.77 -35.23
N ILE A 221 6.28 -3.69 -34.91
CA ILE A 221 6.46 -2.54 -35.83
C ILE A 221 7.03 -3.02 -37.17
N GLN A 222 8.11 -3.82 -37.14
CA GLN A 222 8.75 -4.33 -38.36
C GLN A 222 7.83 -5.23 -39.21
N LYS A 223 6.93 -5.99 -38.57
CA LYS A 223 6.00 -6.90 -39.23
C LYS A 223 4.73 -6.23 -39.73
N GLU A 224 4.13 -5.38 -38.89
CA GLU A 224 2.78 -4.85 -39.06
C GLU A 224 2.79 -3.46 -39.73
N VAL A 225 3.87 -2.67 -39.61
CA VAL A 225 3.95 -1.31 -40.16
C VAL A 225 4.65 -1.32 -41.54
N THR A 226 3.86 -1.58 -42.57
CA THR A 226 4.31 -1.57 -43.97
C THR A 226 4.15 -0.21 -44.66
N ASP A 227 3.16 0.58 -44.22
CA ASP A 227 2.81 1.88 -44.79
C ASP A 227 3.83 2.98 -44.41
N GLU A 228 4.25 3.79 -45.39
CA GLU A 228 5.27 4.84 -45.20
C GLU A 228 4.78 6.02 -44.35
N GLU A 229 3.49 6.36 -44.41
CA GLU A 229 2.90 7.41 -43.58
C GLU A 229 2.88 6.97 -42.11
N VAL A 230 2.47 5.72 -41.84
CA VAL A 230 2.49 5.15 -40.48
C VAL A 230 3.92 4.98 -39.96
N ARG A 231 4.91 4.71 -40.83
CA ARG A 231 6.34 4.71 -40.43
C ARG A 231 6.85 6.07 -39.96
N ASN A 232 6.21 7.14 -40.42
CA ASN A 232 6.53 8.51 -40.03
C ASN A 232 5.65 9.03 -38.89
N ASP A 233 4.77 8.19 -38.33
CA ASP A 233 4.06 8.49 -37.08
C ASP A 233 5.07 8.80 -35.95
N THR A 234 4.68 9.70 -35.05
CA THR A 234 5.56 10.18 -33.97
C THR A 234 5.97 9.04 -33.03
N TYR A 235 5.05 8.12 -32.71
CA TYR A 235 5.34 7.00 -31.81
C TYR A 235 6.27 5.97 -32.46
N VAL A 236 6.01 5.63 -33.73
CA VAL A 236 6.85 4.71 -34.50
C VAL A 236 8.25 5.30 -34.69
N THR A 237 8.34 6.58 -35.04
CA THR A 237 9.61 7.30 -35.19
C THR A 237 10.41 7.30 -33.89
N PHE A 238 9.76 7.63 -32.77
CA PHE A 238 10.42 7.58 -31.47
C PHE A 238 10.94 6.17 -31.16
N LEU A 239 10.08 5.16 -31.23
CA LEU A 239 10.43 3.79 -30.85
C LEU A 239 11.50 3.16 -31.76
N THR A 240 11.54 3.52 -33.04
CA THR A 240 12.49 2.92 -34.00
C THR A 240 13.78 3.69 -34.19
N LYS A 241 13.76 5.02 -34.04
CA LYS A 241 14.92 5.89 -34.36
C LYS A 241 15.49 6.62 -33.15
N GLU A 242 14.65 7.03 -32.20
CA GLU A 242 15.09 7.93 -31.11
C GLU A 242 15.31 7.22 -29.78
N PHE A 243 14.48 6.24 -29.45
CA PHE A 243 14.46 5.62 -28.14
C PHE A 243 15.78 4.94 -27.82
N VAL A 244 16.30 4.08 -28.71
CA VAL A 244 17.57 3.38 -28.45
C VAL A 244 18.75 4.36 -28.29
N PRO A 245 18.97 5.36 -29.17
CA PRO A 245 20.00 6.37 -28.94
C PRO A 245 19.83 7.15 -27.63
N LYS A 246 18.61 7.60 -27.32
CA LYS A 246 18.32 8.34 -26.07
C LYS A 246 18.56 7.46 -24.84
N PHE A 247 18.13 6.20 -24.88
CA PHE A 247 18.33 5.23 -23.81
C PHE A 247 19.82 4.90 -23.64
N GLN A 248 20.57 4.73 -24.72
CA GLN A 248 22.02 4.53 -24.68
C GLN A 248 22.77 5.73 -24.07
N VAL A 249 22.36 6.96 -24.38
CA VAL A 249 22.90 8.17 -23.73
C VAL A 249 22.59 8.15 -22.23
N PHE A 250 21.35 7.81 -21.85
CA PHE A 250 20.95 7.66 -20.46
C PHE A 250 21.81 6.62 -19.72
N LEU A 251 21.98 5.42 -20.29
CA LEU A 251 22.76 4.34 -19.70
C LEU A 251 24.22 4.74 -19.46
N LYS A 252 24.86 5.34 -20.47
CA LYS A 252 26.26 5.77 -20.39
C LYS A 252 26.49 6.91 -19.42
N THR A 253 25.53 7.84 -19.33
CA THR A 253 25.71 9.07 -18.53
C THR A 253 25.44 8.84 -17.05
N TYR A 254 24.47 7.98 -16.72
CA TYR A 254 23.99 7.83 -15.34
C TYR A 254 24.02 6.37 -14.90
N TYR A 255 23.32 5.51 -15.64
CA TYR A 255 22.90 4.21 -15.11
C TYR A 255 24.06 3.22 -14.86
N ILE A 256 25.04 3.15 -15.76
CA ILE A 256 26.20 2.24 -15.60
C ILE A 256 27.03 2.62 -14.37
N ALA A 257 27.19 3.92 -14.09
CA ALA A 257 27.92 4.37 -12.91
C ALA A 257 27.18 3.97 -11.63
N ASP A 258 25.85 4.07 -11.61
CA ASP A 258 25.03 3.69 -10.46
C ASP A 258 25.09 2.18 -10.17
N VAL A 259 24.99 1.33 -11.19
CA VAL A 259 25.13 -0.13 -11.02
C VAL A 259 26.50 -0.48 -10.42
N ASN A 260 27.58 0.12 -10.94
CA ASN A 260 28.91 -0.07 -10.36
C ASN A 260 29.00 0.45 -8.92
N ALA A 261 28.40 1.60 -8.61
CA ALA A 261 28.38 2.14 -7.25
C ALA A 261 27.68 1.20 -6.27
N HIS A 262 26.58 0.56 -6.68
CA HIS A 262 25.91 -0.46 -5.87
C HIS A 262 26.79 -1.72 -5.66
N ILE A 263 27.52 -2.17 -6.69
CA ILE A 263 28.50 -3.27 -6.54
C ILE A 263 29.60 -2.92 -5.53
N GLU A 264 30.20 -1.73 -5.65
CA GLU A 264 31.26 -1.28 -4.74
C GLU A 264 30.74 -1.09 -3.32
N LYS A 265 29.55 -0.51 -3.16
CA LYS A 265 28.88 -0.34 -1.87
C LYS A 265 28.57 -1.70 -1.23
N ALA A 266 28.16 -2.70 -2.02
CA ALA A 266 27.92 -4.05 -1.53
C ALA A 266 29.19 -4.65 -0.91
N TYR A 267 30.34 -4.53 -1.57
CA TYR A 267 31.62 -4.99 -1.01
C TYR A 267 32.07 -4.17 0.21
N ALA A 268 31.86 -2.85 0.20
CA ALA A 268 32.18 -1.99 1.34
C ALA A 268 31.35 -2.33 2.59
N GLU A 269 30.06 -2.61 2.42
CA GLU A 269 29.19 -3.05 3.52
C GLU A 269 29.55 -4.45 3.99
N LYS A 270 29.89 -5.37 3.07
CA LYS A 270 30.39 -6.70 3.43
C LYS A 270 31.65 -6.63 4.29
N ALA A 271 32.55 -5.68 4.03
CA ALA A 271 33.76 -5.49 4.82
C ALA A 271 33.48 -5.09 6.29
N LYS A 272 32.26 -4.62 6.62
CA LYS A 272 31.82 -4.35 8.01
C LYS A 272 31.41 -5.61 8.77
N GLY A 273 31.52 -6.80 8.18
CA GLY A 273 31.17 -8.06 8.81
C GLY A 273 29.67 -8.23 9.03
N LYS A 274 29.28 -8.88 10.14
CA LYS A 274 27.87 -9.26 10.39
C LYS A 274 26.89 -8.08 10.31
N THR A 275 27.30 -6.89 10.76
CA THR A 275 26.45 -5.70 10.87
C THR A 275 26.28 -4.88 9.59
N GLY A 276 26.96 -5.29 8.51
CA GLY A 276 26.80 -4.72 7.17
C GLY A 276 26.31 -5.74 6.15
N LEU A 277 26.24 -7.02 6.51
CA LEU A 277 26.00 -8.10 5.55
C LEU A 277 24.62 -8.04 4.91
N SER A 278 23.58 -7.66 5.66
CA SER A 278 22.24 -7.49 5.08
C SER A 278 22.22 -6.37 4.03
N THR A 279 22.80 -5.21 4.36
CA THR A 279 22.95 -4.10 3.42
C THR A 279 23.79 -4.52 2.21
N ALA A 280 24.88 -5.27 2.42
CA ALA A 280 25.71 -5.78 1.33
C ALA A 280 24.91 -6.64 0.33
N VAL A 281 24.08 -7.56 0.82
CA VAL A 281 23.22 -8.40 -0.05
C VAL A 281 22.21 -7.54 -0.80
N GLN A 282 21.57 -6.58 -0.12
CA GLN A 282 20.58 -5.70 -0.74
C GLN A 282 21.18 -4.85 -1.86
N GLU A 283 22.37 -4.27 -1.63
CA GLU A 283 23.07 -3.46 -2.63
C GLU A 283 23.50 -4.30 -3.86
N ALA A 284 23.95 -5.53 -3.63
CA ALA A 284 24.25 -6.45 -4.73
C ALA A 284 22.99 -6.86 -5.51
N GLU A 285 21.86 -7.06 -4.82
CA GLU A 285 20.56 -7.38 -5.44
C GLU A 285 20.06 -6.22 -6.31
N ILE A 286 20.18 -4.98 -5.82
CA ILE A 286 19.87 -3.77 -6.59
C ILE A 286 20.70 -3.74 -7.89
N ALA A 287 22.01 -3.96 -7.80
CA ALA A 287 22.88 -3.97 -8.98
C ALA A 287 22.46 -5.03 -10.02
N VAL A 288 22.07 -6.23 -9.57
CA VAL A 288 21.57 -7.30 -10.47
C VAL A 288 20.26 -6.87 -11.14
N LEU A 289 19.26 -6.44 -10.37
CA LEU A 289 17.96 -6.02 -10.89
C LEU A 289 18.10 -4.89 -11.91
N MET A 290 18.91 -3.89 -11.60
CA MET A 290 19.18 -2.78 -12.50
C MET A 290 19.79 -3.26 -13.84
N ALA A 291 20.80 -4.13 -13.79
CA ALA A 291 21.44 -4.65 -14.99
C ALA A 291 20.49 -5.55 -15.82
N GLU A 292 19.65 -6.37 -15.17
CA GLU A 292 18.66 -7.21 -15.84
C GLU A 292 17.54 -6.39 -16.50
N ALA A 293 17.07 -5.31 -15.84
CA ALA A 293 16.07 -4.41 -16.37
C ALA A 293 16.48 -3.84 -17.74
N VAL A 294 17.73 -3.40 -17.85
CA VAL A 294 18.28 -2.86 -19.11
C VAL A 294 18.35 -3.93 -20.20
N LEU A 295 18.69 -5.18 -19.84
CA LEU A 295 18.73 -6.29 -20.80
C LEU A 295 17.34 -6.71 -21.32
N LEU A 296 16.25 -6.38 -20.61
CA LEU A 296 14.89 -6.55 -21.16
C LEU A 296 14.62 -5.60 -22.33
N VAL A 297 15.30 -4.46 -22.38
CA VAL A 297 15.13 -3.43 -23.42
C VAL A 297 16.17 -3.62 -24.53
N THR A 298 17.44 -3.77 -24.17
CA THR A 298 18.57 -3.91 -25.11
C THR A 298 19.36 -5.19 -24.82
N PRO A 299 18.86 -6.37 -25.21
CA PRO A 299 19.45 -7.65 -24.83
C PRO A 299 20.87 -7.84 -25.38
N ASP A 300 21.21 -7.18 -26.49
CA ASP A 300 22.50 -7.33 -27.18
C ASP A 300 23.57 -6.32 -26.71
N GLU A 301 23.29 -5.48 -25.69
CA GLU A 301 24.26 -4.51 -25.19
C GLU A 301 25.38 -5.20 -24.38
N ILE A 302 26.53 -5.43 -25.02
CA ILE A 302 27.67 -6.19 -24.50
C ILE A 302 28.17 -5.64 -23.14
N ASN A 303 28.21 -4.32 -22.98
CA ASN A 303 28.70 -3.71 -21.74
C ASN A 303 27.78 -4.02 -20.56
N ILE A 304 26.46 -4.00 -20.79
CA ILE A 304 25.47 -4.31 -19.77
C ILE A 304 25.45 -5.82 -19.48
N GLN A 305 25.62 -6.68 -20.49
CA GLN A 305 25.77 -8.12 -20.25
C GLN A 305 26.97 -8.44 -19.35
N LYS A 306 28.11 -7.77 -19.56
CA LYS A 306 29.28 -7.88 -18.69
C LYS A 306 28.97 -7.38 -17.29
N LEU A 307 28.38 -6.19 -17.18
CA LEU A 307 28.02 -5.59 -15.90
C LEU A 307 27.04 -6.45 -15.09
N ARG A 308 26.07 -7.09 -15.76
CA ARG A 308 25.15 -8.06 -15.16
C ARG A 308 25.88 -9.29 -14.62
N LYS A 309 26.91 -9.79 -15.33
CA LYS A 309 27.75 -10.89 -14.82
C LYS A 309 28.56 -10.47 -13.59
N ASP A 310 29.10 -9.25 -13.60
CA ASP A 310 29.86 -8.72 -12.47
C ASP A 310 28.96 -8.51 -11.24
N ALA A 311 27.78 -7.91 -11.42
CA ALA A 311 26.75 -7.77 -10.40
C ALA A 311 26.28 -9.11 -9.85
N GLN A 312 25.99 -10.09 -10.73
CA GLN A 312 25.58 -11.44 -10.32
C GLN A 312 26.69 -12.14 -9.53
N SER A 313 27.94 -12.04 -9.98
CA SER A 313 29.10 -12.58 -9.24
C SER A 313 29.23 -11.92 -7.86
N ALA A 314 29.02 -10.60 -7.75
CA ALA A 314 29.02 -9.91 -6.47
C ALA A 314 27.90 -10.42 -5.57
N TYR A 315 26.67 -10.51 -6.10
CA TYR A 315 25.53 -11.07 -5.37
C TYR A 315 25.79 -12.49 -4.92
N ASP A 316 26.24 -13.40 -5.79
CA ASP A 316 26.49 -14.80 -5.46
C ASP A 316 27.56 -14.95 -4.37
N LYS A 317 28.69 -14.22 -4.51
CA LYS A 317 29.78 -14.24 -3.50
C LYS A 317 29.35 -13.63 -2.17
N ILE A 318 28.61 -12.53 -2.22
CA ILE A 318 28.13 -11.83 -1.02
C ILE A 318 27.00 -12.63 -0.38
N ASN A 319 26.15 -13.33 -1.14
CA ASN A 319 25.00 -14.09 -0.65
C ASN A 319 25.34 -15.53 -0.24
N ALA A 320 26.49 -16.07 -0.68
CA ALA A 320 27.00 -17.36 -0.21
C ALA A 320 27.45 -17.33 1.27
N GLU A 321 28.02 -16.22 1.74
CA GLU A 321 28.47 -16.06 3.13
C GLU A 321 27.34 -15.93 4.18
N PRO A 322 26.25 -15.14 3.95
CA PRO A 322 25.12 -14.95 4.87
C PRO A 322 24.39 -16.22 5.24
N GLY A 323 24.43 -17.23 4.38
CA GLY A 323 23.86 -18.56 4.65
C GLY A 323 24.29 -19.12 6.01
N SER A 324 25.50 -18.77 6.48
CA SER A 324 26.03 -19.22 7.77
C SER A 324 25.89 -18.19 8.90
N VAL A 325 25.64 -16.92 8.59
CA VAL A 325 25.74 -15.79 9.54
C VAL A 325 24.40 -15.14 9.85
N LEU A 326 23.54 -14.94 8.84
CA LEU A 326 22.23 -14.30 9.01
C LEU A 326 21.13 -15.34 9.10
N TYR A 327 21.19 -16.42 8.31
CA TYR A 327 20.12 -17.39 8.28
C TYR A 327 20.36 -18.52 9.27
N THR A 328 19.33 -18.85 10.03
CA THR A 328 19.39 -19.93 11.03
C THR A 328 19.36 -21.31 10.37
N SER A 329 18.78 -21.42 9.16
CA SER A 329 18.63 -22.66 8.36
C SER A 329 18.35 -22.34 6.88
N ASP A 330 18.37 -23.35 6.00
CA ASP A 330 17.90 -23.21 4.61
C ASP A 330 16.41 -22.84 4.52
N PHE A 331 15.64 -23.30 5.52
CA PHE A 331 14.24 -22.91 5.68
C PHE A 331 14.12 -21.40 5.90
N HIS A 332 14.94 -20.82 6.78
CA HIS A 332 15.03 -19.37 6.97
C HIS A 332 15.36 -18.67 5.64
N LYS A 333 16.41 -19.12 4.92
CA LYS A 333 16.84 -18.50 3.65
C LYS A 333 15.70 -18.41 2.63
N THR A 334 14.85 -19.45 2.57
CA THR A 334 13.68 -19.53 1.67
C THR A 334 12.51 -18.66 2.14
N ASN A 335 12.40 -18.43 3.44
CA ASN A 335 11.31 -17.68 4.07
C ASN A 335 11.70 -16.27 4.52
N ARG A 336 12.88 -15.75 4.15
CA ARG A 336 13.30 -14.38 4.49
C ARG A 336 12.28 -13.33 4.06
N GLY A 337 11.96 -12.40 4.96
CA GLY A 337 10.88 -11.41 4.82
C GLY A 337 9.47 -11.99 4.96
N LYS A 338 9.31 -13.24 5.40
CA LYS A 338 8.00 -13.88 5.57
C LYS A 338 7.74 -14.26 7.02
N ILE A 339 6.45 -14.38 7.34
CA ILE A 339 5.95 -15.01 8.55
C ILE A 339 5.41 -16.38 8.16
N VAL A 340 5.91 -17.42 8.81
CA VAL A 340 5.42 -18.80 8.64
C VAL A 340 4.57 -19.17 9.83
N PHE A 341 3.41 -19.77 9.58
CA PHE A 341 2.46 -20.20 10.61
C PHE A 341 2.51 -21.72 10.83
N SER A 342 2.13 -22.18 12.02
CA SER A 342 2.08 -23.60 12.38
C SER A 342 1.09 -23.85 13.52
N LYS A 343 0.54 -25.07 13.61
CA LYS A 343 -0.26 -25.54 14.75
C LYS A 343 0.56 -25.86 16.01
N THR A 344 1.88 -26.01 15.83
CA THR A 344 2.83 -26.33 16.91
C THR A 344 3.94 -25.30 16.95
N ARG A 345 4.55 -25.11 18.12
CA ARG A 345 5.67 -24.18 18.28
C ARG A 345 6.79 -24.48 17.27
N ILE A 346 7.24 -23.46 16.55
CA ILE A 346 8.28 -23.59 15.54
C ILE A 346 9.64 -23.61 16.24
N VAL A 347 10.38 -24.71 16.10
CA VAL A 347 11.71 -24.87 16.70
C VAL A 347 12.78 -24.60 15.65
N LEU A 348 13.60 -23.57 15.89
CA LEU A 348 14.65 -23.16 14.97
C LEU A 348 15.61 -24.33 14.64
N LYS A 349 16.03 -24.42 13.37
CA LYS A 349 16.87 -25.49 12.80
C LYS A 349 16.22 -26.86 12.71
N LYS A 350 14.96 -27.00 13.10
CA LYS A 350 14.15 -28.21 12.93
C LYS A 350 12.94 -27.96 12.02
N GLU A 351 12.92 -26.83 11.32
CA GLU A 351 11.82 -26.44 10.47
C GLU A 351 11.86 -27.24 9.16
N THR A 352 10.67 -27.61 8.68
CA THR A 352 10.49 -28.25 7.38
C THR A 352 9.33 -27.59 6.66
N SER A 353 9.18 -27.82 5.35
CA SER A 353 7.99 -27.35 4.62
C SER A 353 6.68 -27.87 5.23
N ALA A 354 6.69 -29.03 5.91
CA ALA A 354 5.52 -29.57 6.61
C ALA A 354 5.20 -28.82 7.92
N THR A 355 6.14 -28.06 8.47
CA THR A 355 5.90 -27.20 9.65
C THR A 355 5.01 -26.01 9.28
N ALA A 356 5.10 -25.53 8.04
CA ALA A 356 4.34 -24.39 7.55
C ALA A 356 2.89 -24.79 7.24
N GLN A 357 1.95 -24.03 7.77
CA GLN A 357 0.53 -24.16 7.48
C GLN A 357 -0.04 -22.82 7.04
N SER A 358 -1.02 -22.88 6.14
CA SER A 358 -1.69 -21.71 5.56
C SER A 358 -3.20 -21.73 5.79
N SER A 359 -3.70 -22.67 6.60
CA SER A 359 -5.13 -22.81 6.89
C SER A 359 -5.33 -23.35 8.31
N PHE A 360 -6.25 -22.74 9.05
CA PHE A 360 -6.57 -23.08 10.43
C PHE A 360 -8.09 -23.07 10.61
N THR A 361 -8.56 -23.84 11.59
CA THR A 361 -9.94 -23.75 12.09
C THR A 361 -9.96 -22.90 13.36
N ALA A 362 -11.03 -22.16 13.62
CA ALA A 362 -11.11 -21.36 14.83
C ALA A 362 -11.05 -22.22 16.10
N GLY A 363 -10.32 -21.72 17.09
CA GLY A 363 -9.98 -22.45 18.31
C GLY A 363 -8.66 -23.23 18.25
N GLU A 364 -8.02 -23.36 17.08
CA GLU A 364 -6.71 -23.99 16.99
C GLU A 364 -5.60 -23.08 17.54
N ASN A 365 -4.52 -23.73 18.02
CA ASN A 365 -3.33 -22.98 18.38
C ASN A 365 -2.63 -22.50 17.10
N ILE A 366 -2.25 -21.22 17.06
CA ILE A 366 -1.51 -20.63 15.94
C ILE A 366 -0.20 -20.07 16.48
N TYR A 367 0.89 -20.70 16.07
CA TYR A 367 2.25 -20.22 16.26
C TYR A 367 2.75 -19.60 14.96
N ALA A 368 3.54 -18.55 15.07
CA ALA A 368 4.17 -17.94 13.91
C ALA A 368 5.65 -17.63 14.17
N MET A 369 6.45 -17.67 13.12
CA MET A 369 7.86 -17.29 13.13
C MET A 369 8.10 -16.33 11.97
N ALA A 370 8.51 -15.12 12.29
CA ALA A 370 9.00 -14.16 11.32
C ALA A 370 10.47 -14.44 11.03
N TYR A 371 10.83 -14.52 9.75
CA TYR A 371 12.21 -14.66 9.28
C TYR A 371 12.63 -13.36 8.61
N PHE A 372 13.61 -12.66 9.16
CA PHE A 372 14.01 -11.34 8.68
C PHE A 372 15.15 -11.41 7.65
N LYS A 373 15.26 -10.36 6.84
CA LYS A 373 16.39 -10.19 5.91
C LYS A 373 17.66 -9.66 6.59
N SER A 374 17.54 -9.23 7.86
CA SER A 374 18.58 -8.58 8.66
C SER A 374 18.36 -8.86 10.14
N THR A 375 19.28 -8.41 10.99
CA THR A 375 19.12 -8.53 12.45
C THR A 375 18.06 -7.54 12.96
N ILE A 376 17.39 -7.85 14.08
CA ILE A 376 16.44 -6.94 14.74
C ILE A 376 17.07 -5.56 15.01
N LYS A 377 18.36 -5.52 15.37
CA LYS A 377 19.13 -4.28 15.54
C LYS A 377 19.18 -3.45 14.27
N GLU A 378 19.37 -4.06 13.11
CA GLU A 378 19.47 -3.34 11.83
C GLU A 378 18.11 -2.78 11.39
N LEU A 379 17.02 -3.52 11.65
CA LEU A 379 15.65 -3.05 11.42
C LEU A 379 15.32 -1.78 12.24
N SER A 380 16.06 -1.54 13.33
CA SER A 380 15.81 -0.45 14.29
C SER A 380 16.55 0.87 13.99
N LYS A 381 17.43 0.91 12.98
CA LYS A 381 18.39 2.02 12.76
C LYS A 381 17.75 3.41 12.48
N TYR A 382 16.44 3.52 12.36
CA TYR A 382 15.72 4.74 11.98
C TYR A 382 15.20 5.63 13.14
N GLY A 383 15.88 5.66 14.29
CA GLY A 383 15.75 6.82 15.21
C GLY A 383 15.18 6.57 16.62
N SER A 384 15.18 5.34 17.11
CA SER A 384 14.90 5.05 18.53
C SER A 384 16.03 4.25 19.16
N MET A 385 16.32 4.50 20.45
CA MET A 385 17.32 3.71 21.19
C MET A 385 16.92 2.24 21.32
N SER A 386 15.63 1.90 21.17
CA SER A 386 15.12 0.52 21.23
C SER A 386 14.20 0.26 20.03
N PRO A 387 14.42 -0.84 19.24
CA PRO A 387 13.47 -1.23 18.22
C PRO A 387 12.10 -1.48 18.83
N LYS A 388 11.12 -0.79 18.26
CA LYS A 388 9.72 -1.14 18.40
C LYS A 388 9.34 -1.92 17.15
N ILE A 389 9.05 -3.21 17.33
CA ILE A 389 8.43 -4.04 16.30
C ILE A 389 6.93 -4.08 16.60
N THR A 390 6.12 -3.56 15.68
CA THR A 390 4.67 -3.62 15.76
C THR A 390 4.18 -4.83 14.98
N ILE A 391 3.43 -5.71 15.63
CA ILE A 391 2.69 -6.80 14.99
C ILE A 391 1.32 -6.23 14.63
N ALA A 392 0.92 -6.33 13.37
CA ALA A 392 -0.36 -5.85 12.86
C ALA A 392 -1.12 -7.01 12.22
N VAL A 393 -2.40 -7.16 12.59
CA VAL A 393 -3.29 -8.19 12.08
C VAL A 393 -4.40 -7.53 11.26
N TYR A 394 -4.57 -8.00 10.03
CA TYR A 394 -5.58 -7.55 9.08
C TYR A 394 -6.52 -8.71 8.76
N VAL A 395 -7.82 -8.42 8.77
CA VAL A 395 -8.89 -9.38 8.46
C VAL A 395 -9.49 -9.02 7.12
N ASP A 396 -9.45 -9.96 6.18
CA ASP A 396 -9.91 -9.78 4.79
C ASP A 396 -9.37 -8.49 4.13
N PRO A 397 -8.04 -8.26 4.14
CA PRO A 397 -7.49 -7.06 3.52
C PRO A 397 -7.81 -7.06 2.02
N ALA A 398 -8.26 -5.91 1.51
CA ALA A 398 -8.46 -5.73 0.07
C ALA A 398 -7.15 -5.92 -0.69
N GLU A 399 -7.21 -6.61 -1.84
CA GLU A 399 -6.06 -6.79 -2.71
C GLU A 399 -5.53 -5.41 -3.17
N GLY A 400 -4.23 -5.16 -2.96
CA GLY A 400 -3.61 -3.87 -3.26
C GLY A 400 -3.93 -2.74 -2.28
N GLY A 401 -4.62 -3.00 -1.17
CA GLY A 401 -4.85 -2.02 -0.11
C GLY A 401 -3.56 -1.55 0.56
N ILE A 402 -3.50 -0.28 0.97
CA ILE A 402 -2.38 0.25 1.75
C ILE A 402 -2.46 -0.32 3.17
N LEU A 403 -1.52 -1.20 3.49
CA LEU A 403 -1.45 -1.86 4.79
C LEU A 403 -0.40 -1.17 5.66
N THR A 404 -0.86 -0.53 6.72
CA THR A 404 -0.02 0.10 7.73
C THR A 404 -0.48 -0.35 9.11
N PRO A 405 0.33 -0.20 10.16
CA PRO A 405 -0.14 -0.50 11.52
C PRO A 405 -1.43 0.24 11.89
N TRP A 406 -1.66 1.43 11.32
CA TRP A 406 -2.83 2.28 11.56
C TRP A 406 -4.12 1.76 10.91
N THR A 407 -4.00 0.95 9.85
CA THR A 407 -5.15 0.34 9.15
C THR A 407 -5.42 -1.09 9.60
N ALA A 408 -4.68 -1.59 10.59
CA ALA A 408 -4.84 -2.93 11.12
C ALA A 408 -6.09 -3.04 12.02
N ASN A 409 -6.77 -4.19 11.96
CA ASN A 409 -7.87 -4.50 12.87
C ASN A 409 -7.38 -4.60 14.32
N LYS A 410 -6.15 -5.09 14.49
CA LYS A 410 -5.49 -5.18 15.80
C LYS A 410 -3.99 -5.02 15.67
N THR A 411 -3.38 -4.41 16.68
CA THR A 411 -1.94 -4.31 16.81
C THR A 411 -1.48 -4.87 18.15
N GLY A 412 -0.25 -5.38 18.16
CA GLY A 412 0.51 -5.73 19.35
C GLY A 412 1.92 -5.18 19.21
N GLU A 413 2.58 -4.88 20.32
CA GLU A 413 3.94 -4.31 20.31
C GLU A 413 4.95 -5.32 20.85
N TYR A 414 6.12 -5.38 20.23
CA TYR A 414 7.29 -6.09 20.74
C TYR A 414 8.44 -5.10 20.87
N ILE A 415 8.79 -4.79 22.12
CA ILE A 415 9.89 -3.89 22.43
C ILE A 415 11.08 -4.75 22.83
N VAL A 416 12.10 -4.77 21.96
CA VAL A 416 13.37 -5.41 22.28
C VAL A 416 14.27 -4.34 22.90
N LYS A 417 14.69 -4.55 24.16
CA LYS A 417 15.65 -3.66 24.79
C LYS A 417 16.94 -3.65 23.98
N SER A 418 17.59 -2.50 23.89
CA SER A 418 18.75 -2.27 23.03
C SER A 418 19.97 -3.16 23.37
N ASP A 419 20.05 -3.62 24.61
CA ASP A 419 21.07 -4.53 25.15
C ASP A 419 20.64 -6.01 25.13
N HIS A 420 19.40 -6.31 24.74
CA HIS A 420 18.89 -7.68 24.75
C HIS A 420 19.57 -8.55 23.68
N PRO A 421 19.98 -9.80 23.96
CA PRO A 421 20.61 -10.68 22.98
C PRO A 421 19.79 -10.88 21.69
N LYS A 422 18.45 -10.89 21.81
CA LYS A 422 17.51 -10.94 20.65
C LYS A 422 17.76 -9.84 19.62
N MET A 423 18.43 -8.73 19.97
CA MET A 423 18.82 -7.70 19.01
C MET A 423 19.69 -8.24 17.86
N GLN A 424 20.44 -9.32 18.09
CA GLN A 424 21.28 -9.96 17.07
C GLN A 424 20.55 -11.08 16.32
N GLU A 425 19.31 -11.40 16.69
CA GLU A 425 18.54 -12.43 16.02
C GLU A 425 17.96 -11.91 14.70
N THR A 426 17.79 -12.84 13.77
CA THR A 426 17.18 -12.64 12.45
C THR A 426 15.81 -13.31 12.38
N THR A 427 15.31 -13.80 13.50
CA THR A 427 13.99 -14.43 13.61
C THR A 427 13.23 -13.83 14.79
N LEU A 428 11.91 -13.85 14.73
CA LEU A 428 11.07 -13.47 15.86
C LEU A 428 9.85 -14.39 15.95
N GLU A 429 9.68 -15.03 17.10
CA GLU A 429 8.47 -15.77 17.41
C GLU A 429 7.30 -14.79 17.59
N VAL A 430 6.22 -15.05 16.87
CA VAL A 430 4.98 -14.29 16.89
C VAL A 430 3.90 -15.22 17.44
N GLU A 431 3.57 -15.03 18.71
CA GLU A 431 2.58 -15.81 19.40
C GLU A 431 1.17 -15.27 19.07
N MET A 432 0.46 -15.94 18.15
CA MET A 432 -0.87 -15.52 17.72
C MET A 432 -1.93 -16.02 18.70
N THR A 433 -2.09 -17.34 18.77
CA THR A 433 -2.98 -18.04 19.70
C THR A 433 -2.25 -19.26 20.27
N PRO A 434 -1.14 -19.07 21.02
CA PRO A 434 -0.35 -20.16 21.58
C PRO A 434 -1.10 -20.88 22.71
N ASP A 435 -0.55 -22.01 23.14
CA ASP A 435 -0.92 -22.64 24.41
C ASP A 435 -0.62 -21.68 25.58
N PRO A 436 -1.59 -21.40 26.49
CA PRO A 436 -1.39 -20.52 27.65
C PRO A 436 -0.28 -20.95 28.61
N GLN A 437 0.13 -22.21 28.57
CA GLN A 437 1.23 -22.73 29.39
C GLN A 437 2.62 -22.54 28.75
N GLN A 438 2.67 -22.23 27.44
CA GLN A 438 3.92 -22.12 26.69
C GLN A 438 4.24 -20.69 26.22
N THR A 439 3.27 -19.79 26.28
CA THR A 439 3.39 -18.39 25.84
C THR A 439 4.36 -17.59 26.71
N GLU A 440 5.30 -16.89 26.08
CA GLU A 440 6.11 -15.85 26.72
C GLU A 440 5.36 -14.50 26.76
N ARG A 441 4.32 -14.33 25.93
CA ARG A 441 3.62 -13.07 25.69
C ARG A 441 2.10 -13.20 25.72
N PRO A 442 1.53 -13.65 26.85
CA PRO A 442 0.09 -13.90 26.97
C PRO A 442 -0.76 -12.65 26.69
N GLU A 443 -0.22 -11.43 26.88
CA GLU A 443 -0.94 -10.18 26.67
C GLU A 443 -1.28 -9.92 25.20
N VAL A 444 -0.33 -10.12 24.29
CA VAL A 444 -0.55 -9.88 22.85
C VAL A 444 -1.41 -11.01 22.27
N ALA A 445 -1.10 -12.24 22.67
CA ALA A 445 -1.84 -13.43 22.28
C ALA A 445 -3.33 -13.37 22.70
N ALA A 446 -3.62 -12.88 23.92
CA ALA A 446 -4.99 -12.75 24.39
C ALA A 446 -5.82 -11.80 23.53
N GLU A 447 -5.23 -10.69 23.09
CA GLU A 447 -5.85 -9.70 22.22
C GLU A 447 -6.14 -10.24 20.81
N PHE A 448 -5.25 -11.07 20.26
CA PHE A 448 -5.47 -11.75 18.97
C PHE A 448 -6.52 -12.86 19.08
N ALA A 449 -6.48 -13.68 20.13
CA ALA A 449 -7.53 -14.66 20.41
C ALA A 449 -8.91 -13.97 20.55
N LYS A 450 -8.96 -12.82 21.22
CA LYS A 450 -10.19 -12.02 21.33
C LYS A 450 -10.69 -11.56 19.96
N LEU A 451 -9.82 -10.96 19.15
CA LEU A 451 -10.15 -10.55 17.79
C LEU A 451 -10.76 -11.72 17.00
N PHE A 452 -10.14 -12.89 17.01
CA PHE A 452 -10.61 -14.05 16.27
C PHE A 452 -11.94 -14.61 16.79
N SER A 453 -12.22 -14.47 18.08
CA SER A 453 -13.52 -14.85 18.67
C SER A 453 -14.69 -13.94 18.25
N GLU A 454 -14.40 -12.74 17.76
CA GLU A 454 -15.40 -11.72 17.37
C GLU A 454 -15.65 -11.69 15.85
N LEU A 455 -14.98 -12.55 15.08
CA LEU A 455 -15.17 -12.64 13.63
C LEU A 455 -16.56 -13.19 13.25
N SER A 456 -16.98 -12.97 12.00
CA SER A 456 -18.20 -13.61 11.48
C SER A 456 -17.98 -15.12 11.23
N PRO A 457 -19.01 -15.98 11.30
CA PRO A 457 -18.86 -17.42 11.12
C PRO A 457 -18.72 -17.82 9.63
N ARG A 458 -17.60 -17.42 9.02
CA ARG A 458 -17.21 -17.75 7.64
C ARG A 458 -15.70 -17.91 7.54
N ASN A 459 -15.21 -18.26 6.36
CA ASN A 459 -13.79 -18.21 6.08
C ASN A 459 -13.30 -16.75 5.99
N HIS A 460 -12.14 -16.51 6.58
CA HIS A 460 -11.45 -15.23 6.58
C HIS A 460 -10.02 -15.39 6.11
N THR A 461 -9.55 -14.48 5.26
CA THR A 461 -8.12 -14.37 4.94
C THR A 461 -7.47 -13.45 5.97
N ILE A 462 -6.55 -13.99 6.77
CA ILE A 462 -5.82 -13.25 7.78
C ILE A 462 -4.44 -12.90 7.24
N LYS A 463 -4.09 -11.61 7.20
CA LYS A 463 -2.71 -11.16 6.97
C LYS A 463 -2.11 -10.69 8.28
N VAL A 464 -0.90 -11.15 8.58
CA VAL A 464 -0.07 -10.67 9.68
C VAL A 464 1.13 -9.93 9.08
N GLY A 465 1.37 -8.72 9.55
CA GLY A 465 2.54 -7.91 9.18
C GLY A 465 3.34 -7.54 10.43
N LEU A 466 4.66 -7.55 10.31
CA LEU A 466 5.58 -6.99 11.30
C LEU A 466 6.17 -5.71 10.74
N PHE A 467 6.16 -4.66 11.55
CA PHE A 467 6.62 -3.33 11.17
C PHE A 467 7.71 -2.85 12.14
N ALA A 468 8.85 -2.41 11.61
CA ALA A 468 9.88 -1.73 12.39
C ALA A 468 9.97 -0.28 11.92
N ASN A 469 9.71 0.69 12.80
CA ASN A 469 9.63 2.12 12.45
C ASN A 469 8.70 2.36 11.24
N ASP A 470 7.49 1.79 11.29
CA ASP A 470 6.45 1.86 10.24
C ASP A 470 6.80 1.21 8.89
N GLN A 471 7.99 0.61 8.74
CA GLN A 471 8.36 -0.17 7.56
C GLN A 471 8.00 -1.65 7.75
N GLU A 472 7.28 -2.26 6.80
CA GLU A 472 7.00 -3.71 6.82
C GLU A 472 8.31 -4.50 6.66
N VAL A 473 8.65 -5.35 7.64
CA VAL A 473 9.89 -6.13 7.67
C VAL A 473 9.67 -7.62 7.43
N ALA A 474 8.46 -8.11 7.72
CA ALA A 474 8.01 -9.45 7.38
C ALA A 474 6.48 -9.50 7.33
N TRP A 475 5.92 -10.36 6.48
CA TRP A 475 4.48 -10.60 6.46
C TRP A 475 4.15 -12.05 6.11
N GLY A 476 2.94 -12.48 6.43
CA GLY A 476 2.41 -13.77 6.01
C GLY A 476 0.88 -13.77 6.01
N THR A 477 0.29 -14.70 5.28
CA THR A 477 -1.16 -14.88 5.17
C THR A 477 -1.56 -16.32 5.49
N PHE A 478 -2.73 -16.48 6.09
CA PHE A 478 -3.38 -17.78 6.25
C PHE A 478 -4.90 -17.64 6.19
N GLU A 479 -5.59 -18.74 5.86
CA GLU A 479 -7.04 -18.85 5.92
C GLU A 479 -7.48 -19.31 7.31
N LEU A 480 -8.51 -18.67 7.85
CA LEU A 480 -9.13 -19.04 9.12
C LEU A 480 -10.59 -19.40 8.89
N ASP A 481 -10.93 -20.66 9.10
CA ASP A 481 -12.30 -21.16 9.07
C ASP A 481 -12.97 -20.90 10.42
N CYS A 482 -13.85 -19.88 10.45
CA CYS A 482 -14.66 -19.54 11.61
C CYS A 482 -16.07 -20.14 11.57
N SER A 483 -16.35 -21.11 10.69
CA SER A 483 -17.68 -21.75 10.65
C SER A 483 -18.04 -22.42 11.98
N GLU A 484 -17.04 -22.87 12.74
CA GLU A 484 -17.17 -23.43 14.09
C GLU A 484 -15.97 -23.00 14.97
N GLY A 485 -16.04 -23.22 16.29
CA GLY A 485 -14.87 -23.14 17.19
C GLY A 485 -14.49 -21.75 17.73
N GLN A 486 -15.21 -20.68 17.39
CA GLN A 486 -14.92 -19.32 17.89
C GLN A 486 -15.01 -19.19 19.42
N ASP A 487 -15.90 -19.95 20.08
CA ASP A 487 -16.01 -19.99 21.55
C ASP A 487 -14.73 -20.53 22.22
N ASN A 488 -13.96 -21.38 21.52
CA ASN A 488 -12.66 -21.84 21.99
C ASN A 488 -11.67 -20.68 22.05
N TYR A 489 -11.68 -19.76 21.07
CA TYR A 489 -10.84 -18.56 21.13
C TYR A 489 -11.26 -17.59 22.23
N LYS A 490 -12.56 -17.45 22.51
CA LYS A 490 -13.04 -16.68 23.66
C LYS A 490 -12.52 -17.25 24.98
N THR A 491 -12.60 -18.58 25.12
CA THR A 491 -12.07 -19.30 26.28
C THR A 491 -10.55 -19.15 26.38
N LEU A 492 -9.84 -19.29 25.26
CA LEU A 492 -8.39 -19.15 25.16
C LEU A 492 -7.94 -17.74 25.53
N SER A 493 -8.61 -16.71 25.02
CA SER A 493 -8.34 -15.31 25.35
C SER A 493 -8.43 -15.07 26.86
N GLY A 494 -9.47 -15.61 27.51
CA GLY A 494 -9.61 -15.56 28.97
C GLY A 494 -8.49 -16.32 29.70
N ALA A 495 -8.10 -17.49 29.20
CA ALA A 495 -7.02 -18.29 29.77
C ALA A 495 -5.65 -17.59 29.64
N LEU A 496 -5.36 -16.97 28.48
CA LEU A 496 -4.16 -16.19 28.24
C LEU A 496 -4.12 -14.94 29.12
N ALA A 497 -5.23 -14.19 29.21
CA ALA A 497 -5.34 -13.03 30.11
C ALA A 497 -5.11 -13.44 31.58
N LYS A 498 -5.60 -14.61 32.01
CA LYS A 498 -5.35 -15.16 33.34
C LYS A 498 -3.89 -15.58 33.53
N SER A 499 -3.29 -16.26 32.55
CA SER A 499 -1.88 -16.66 32.56
C SER A 499 -0.96 -15.45 32.72
N LYS A 500 -1.25 -14.34 32.04
CA LYS A 500 -0.56 -13.06 32.22
C LYS A 500 -0.53 -12.63 33.70
N ILE A 501 -1.69 -12.61 34.36
CA ILE A 501 -1.81 -12.18 35.76
C ILE A 501 -1.13 -13.17 36.71
N GLN A 502 -1.22 -14.48 36.42
CA GLN A 502 -0.60 -15.55 37.21
C GLN A 502 0.93 -15.45 37.20
N ASN A 503 1.51 -15.13 36.03
CA ASN A 503 2.95 -15.03 35.84
C ASN A 503 3.51 -13.63 36.09
N ALA A 504 2.65 -12.61 36.18
CA ALA A 504 3.07 -11.26 36.48
C ALA A 504 3.62 -11.17 37.92
N LEU A 505 4.85 -10.68 38.02
CA LEU A 505 5.54 -10.41 39.27
C LEU A 505 5.81 -8.90 39.39
N PRO A 506 5.78 -8.35 40.61
CA PRO A 506 6.30 -7.01 40.83
C PRO A 506 7.82 -6.97 40.57
N PRO A 507 8.41 -5.79 40.30
CA PRO A 507 9.85 -5.69 40.15
C PRO A 507 10.57 -6.08 41.44
N LYS A 508 11.82 -6.54 41.32
CA LYS A 508 12.67 -6.76 42.50
C LYS A 508 13.10 -5.41 43.08
N ALA A 509 13.14 -5.33 44.41
CA ALA A 509 13.67 -4.15 45.11
C ALA A 509 15.13 -3.91 44.70
N LYS A 510 15.47 -2.67 44.33
CA LYS A 510 16.89 -2.30 44.06
C LYS A 510 17.61 -1.81 45.30
N ALA A 511 16.88 -1.47 46.36
CA ALA A 511 17.38 -1.19 47.69
C ALA A 511 16.32 -1.63 48.72
N ALA A 512 16.77 -2.04 49.90
CA ALA A 512 15.91 -2.55 50.96
C ALA A 512 15.80 -1.55 52.13
N ASP A 513 15.39 -0.31 51.85
CA ASP A 513 15.13 0.68 52.91
C ASP A 513 13.68 0.57 53.40
N LYS A 514 13.49 -0.21 54.47
CA LYS A 514 12.17 -0.43 55.07
C LYS A 514 11.55 0.83 55.66
N GLY A 515 12.36 1.80 56.08
CA GLY A 515 11.84 3.06 56.60
C GLY A 515 11.21 3.90 55.49
N ILE A 516 11.86 3.97 54.33
CA ILE A 516 11.32 4.66 53.15
C ILE A 516 10.05 3.98 52.65
N GLU A 517 10.02 2.65 52.52
CA GLU A 517 8.82 1.90 52.09
C GLU A 517 7.62 2.12 53.04
N GLN A 518 7.86 2.21 54.35
CA GLN A 518 6.83 2.52 55.35
C GLN A 518 6.28 3.94 55.19
N ASN A 519 7.16 4.93 54.99
CA ASN A 519 6.75 6.31 54.75
C ASN A 519 5.91 6.44 53.47
N MET A 520 6.32 5.80 52.38
CA MET A 520 5.53 5.75 51.13
C MET A 520 4.15 5.12 51.36
N THR A 521 4.10 4.01 52.11
CA THR A 521 2.85 3.34 52.46
C THR A 521 1.92 4.26 53.25
N ALA A 522 2.46 5.02 54.20
CA ALA A 522 1.67 5.96 55.01
C ALA A 522 1.07 7.09 54.16
N VAL A 523 1.87 7.68 53.26
CA VAL A 523 1.41 8.71 52.31
C VAL A 523 0.23 8.18 51.49
N LEU A 524 0.40 7.02 50.86
CA LEU A 524 -0.63 6.42 50.02
C LEU A 524 -1.91 6.05 50.80
N LYS A 525 -1.78 5.53 52.02
CA LYS A 525 -2.95 5.24 52.87
C LYS A 525 -3.71 6.52 53.23
N SER A 526 -3.01 7.62 53.47
CA SER A 526 -3.65 8.92 53.73
C SER A 526 -4.38 9.47 52.51
N GLU A 527 -3.96 9.09 51.30
CA GLU A 527 -4.64 9.38 50.03
C GLU A 527 -5.78 8.39 49.72
N GLY A 528 -6.06 7.42 50.59
CA GLY A 528 -7.17 6.47 50.45
C GLY A 528 -6.83 5.17 49.71
N PHE A 529 -5.56 4.91 49.39
CA PHE A 529 -5.18 3.67 48.71
C PHE A 529 -5.21 2.45 49.65
N HIS A 530 -5.73 1.32 49.16
CA HIS A 530 -5.62 0.02 49.81
C HIS A 530 -4.27 -0.64 49.51
N VAL A 531 -3.19 -0.07 50.06
CA VAL A 531 -1.81 -0.50 49.80
C VAL A 531 -1.55 -1.91 50.36
N VAL A 532 -1.06 -2.79 49.49
CA VAL A 532 -0.62 -4.15 49.81
C VAL A 532 0.87 -4.19 50.08
N ARG A 533 1.68 -3.58 49.20
CA ARG A 533 3.15 -3.51 49.31
C ARG A 533 3.70 -2.32 48.54
N VAL A 534 4.80 -1.76 49.01
CA VAL A 534 5.62 -0.80 48.26
C VAL A 534 6.99 -1.40 48.07
N ILE A 535 7.56 -1.27 46.87
CA ILE A 535 8.87 -1.78 46.51
C ILE A 535 9.70 -0.66 45.92
N GLN A 536 10.79 -0.31 46.58
CA GLN A 536 11.71 0.71 46.07
C GLN A 536 12.45 0.21 44.82
N THR A 537 12.23 0.86 43.68
CA THR A 537 12.78 0.46 42.38
C THR A 537 14.04 1.22 42.00
N ASP A 538 14.36 2.31 42.70
CA ASP A 538 15.61 3.03 42.55
C ASP A 538 16.57 2.73 43.71
N PRO A 539 17.88 2.51 43.45
CA PRO A 539 18.83 2.20 44.52
C PRO A 539 19.11 3.42 45.41
N THR A 540 18.92 4.64 44.88
CA THR A 540 19.24 5.89 45.55
C THR A 540 18.24 6.98 45.15
N TRP A 541 18.17 8.04 45.94
CA TRP A 541 17.45 9.25 45.60
C TRP A 541 18.04 9.96 44.37
N TYR A 542 17.19 10.42 43.47
CA TYR A 542 17.53 11.42 42.46
C TYR A 542 17.41 12.82 43.07
N VAL A 543 18.51 13.55 43.19
CA VAL A 543 18.53 14.90 43.79
C VAL A 543 18.40 15.94 42.69
N GLN A 544 17.28 16.65 42.66
CA GLN A 544 17.08 17.76 41.73
C GLN A 544 17.74 19.02 42.29
N ARG A 545 18.54 19.67 41.46
CA ARG A 545 19.17 20.96 41.77
C ARG A 545 18.70 22.01 40.79
N ASN A 546 18.65 23.27 41.24
CA ASN A 546 18.46 24.39 40.33
C ASN A 546 19.65 24.44 39.35
N GLU A 547 19.37 24.50 38.06
CA GLU A 547 20.40 24.43 37.01
C GLU A 547 21.40 25.60 37.04
N ILE A 548 20.99 26.75 37.60
CA ILE A 548 21.83 27.96 37.65
C ILE A 548 22.58 28.04 38.97
N THR A 549 21.90 27.90 40.09
CA THR A 549 22.49 28.14 41.43
C THR A 549 23.11 26.90 42.05
N GLY A 550 22.79 25.69 41.55
CA GLY A 550 23.21 24.42 42.13
C GLY A 550 22.54 24.07 43.47
N ILE A 551 21.66 24.94 43.97
CA ILE A 551 20.89 24.72 45.21
C ILE A 551 20.03 23.47 45.05
N VAL A 552 20.03 22.60 46.06
CA VAL A 552 19.14 21.43 46.12
C VAL A 552 17.71 21.92 46.26
N LEU A 553 16.83 21.46 45.37
CA LEU A 553 15.41 21.80 45.40
C LEU A 553 14.61 20.72 46.11
N ASN A 554 14.82 19.48 45.70
CA ASN A 554 14.14 18.31 46.25
C ASN A 554 14.96 17.06 45.97
N ARG A 555 14.46 15.93 46.47
CA ARG A 555 14.87 14.61 46.02
C ARG A 555 13.66 13.76 45.68
N THR A 556 13.77 12.97 44.63
CA THR A 556 12.73 12.06 44.16
C THR A 556 13.25 10.63 44.15
N ILE A 557 12.38 9.68 44.43
CA ILE A 557 12.67 8.25 44.33
C ILE A 557 11.47 7.53 43.73
N GLN A 558 11.71 6.55 42.86
CA GLN A 558 10.65 5.73 42.28
C GLN A 558 10.42 4.45 43.10
N ALA A 559 9.14 4.07 43.20
CA ALA A 559 8.73 2.78 43.73
C ALA A 559 7.62 2.16 42.88
N ALA A 560 7.59 0.83 42.85
CA ALA A 560 6.43 0.06 42.41
C ALA A 560 5.49 -0.15 43.61
N VAL A 561 4.26 0.28 43.46
CA VAL A 561 3.22 0.23 44.49
C VAL A 561 2.21 -0.82 44.08
N ILE A 562 1.99 -1.80 44.96
CA ILE A 562 0.91 -2.78 44.81
C ILE A 562 -0.24 -2.36 45.72
N PHE A 563 -1.42 -2.15 45.14
CA PHE A 563 -2.63 -1.80 45.88
C PHE A 563 -3.85 -2.57 45.35
N LYS A 564 -4.90 -2.69 46.15
CA LYS A 564 -6.19 -3.24 45.72
C LYS A 564 -7.06 -2.14 45.12
N ASN A 565 -7.58 -2.38 43.92
CA ASN A 565 -8.63 -1.53 43.35
C ASN A 565 -10.00 -1.81 44.04
N GLU A 566 -11.05 -1.10 43.60
CA GLU A 566 -12.40 -1.26 44.14
C GLU A 566 -12.98 -2.68 43.93
N GLU A 567 -12.52 -3.40 42.90
CA GLU A 567 -12.89 -4.80 42.63
C GLU A 567 -12.08 -5.81 43.48
N GLY A 568 -11.15 -5.32 44.32
CA GLY A 568 -10.29 -6.15 45.15
C GLY A 568 -9.09 -6.78 44.42
N LYS A 569 -8.87 -6.47 43.14
CA LYS A 569 -7.73 -6.93 42.33
C LYS A 569 -6.46 -6.16 42.68
N CYS A 570 -5.31 -6.84 42.68
CA CYS A 570 -4.03 -6.21 42.97
C CYS A 570 -3.40 -5.61 41.70
N ILE A 571 -3.17 -4.30 41.72
CA ILE A 571 -2.57 -3.55 40.62
C ILE A 571 -1.17 -3.09 41.03
N VAL A 572 -0.18 -3.29 40.16
CA VAL A 572 1.16 -2.72 40.27
C VAL A 572 1.18 -1.41 39.50
N GLU A 573 1.60 -0.34 40.16
CA GLU A 573 1.76 0.97 39.55
C GLU A 573 3.08 1.61 39.98
N TYR A 574 3.81 2.18 39.02
CA TYR A 574 5.02 2.93 39.33
C TYR A 574 4.66 4.34 39.74
N MET A 575 5.20 4.80 40.87
CA MET A 575 4.94 6.12 41.43
C MET A 575 6.24 6.79 41.85
N ASN A 576 6.27 8.12 41.73
CA ASN A 576 7.38 8.94 42.19
C ASN A 576 7.02 9.57 43.54
N PHE A 577 7.96 9.49 44.49
CA PHE A 577 7.83 10.10 45.80
C PHE A 577 8.92 11.15 45.99
N THR A 578 8.54 12.32 46.48
CA THR A 578 9.43 13.49 46.56
C THR A 578 9.48 14.03 47.98
N GLN A 579 10.65 14.56 48.36
CA GLN A 579 10.84 15.38 49.55
C GLN A 579 11.49 16.70 49.15
N ASP A 580 10.82 17.81 49.47
CA ASP A 580 11.37 19.14 49.22
C ASP A 580 12.51 19.44 50.20
N TYR A 581 13.51 20.20 49.74
CA TYR A 581 14.65 20.58 50.56
C TYR A 581 14.42 21.96 51.20
N ALA A 582 14.45 22.02 52.53
CA ALA A 582 14.20 23.24 53.30
C ALA A 582 15.49 23.97 53.72
N GLY A 583 16.61 23.72 53.03
CA GLY A 583 17.90 24.37 53.27
C GLY A 583 18.83 23.63 54.25
N ASN A 584 18.30 22.91 55.25
CA ASN A 584 19.11 22.08 56.16
C ASN A 584 18.66 20.61 56.25
N SER A 585 17.43 20.31 55.83
CA SER A 585 16.85 18.96 55.88
C SER A 585 15.85 18.76 54.74
N TYR A 586 15.50 17.49 54.49
CA TYR A 586 14.42 17.14 53.58
C TYR A 586 13.10 17.06 54.34
N GLY A 587 12.04 17.61 53.75
CA GLY A 587 10.71 17.68 54.34
C GLY A 587 9.94 16.37 54.33
N VAL A 588 8.62 16.47 54.53
CA VAL A 588 7.70 15.32 54.52
C VAL A 588 7.64 14.72 53.12
N LEU A 589 7.62 13.39 53.05
CA LEU A 589 7.44 12.65 51.82
C LEU A 589 6.02 12.86 51.27
N TYR A 590 5.90 13.10 49.97
CA TYR A 590 4.61 13.11 49.27
C TYR A 590 4.73 12.40 47.91
N ARG A 591 3.59 11.93 47.37
CA ARG A 591 3.54 11.37 46.02
C ARG A 591 3.48 12.51 45.01
N SER A 592 4.53 12.66 44.20
CA SER A 592 4.64 13.79 43.27
C SER A 592 4.03 13.51 41.90
N SER A 593 4.07 12.27 41.41
CA SER A 593 3.48 11.89 40.13
C SER A 593 3.29 10.38 39.97
N ARG A 594 2.52 10.00 38.94
CA ARG A 594 2.67 8.67 38.32
C ARG A 594 4.06 8.57 37.70
N GLY A 595 4.71 7.42 37.82
CA GLY A 595 5.95 7.14 37.10
C GLY A 595 5.67 7.01 35.59
N MET A 596 6.55 7.53 34.74
CA MET A 596 6.38 7.50 33.28
C MET A 596 6.79 6.16 32.63
N VAL A 597 7.23 5.18 33.42
CA VAL A 597 8.03 4.07 32.88
C VAL A 597 7.17 2.91 32.38
N MET A 598 6.03 2.60 33.03
CA MET A 598 5.14 1.51 32.61
C MET A 598 3.68 1.78 32.97
N ASP A 599 2.77 1.31 32.13
CA ASP A 599 1.35 1.26 32.44
C ASP A 599 1.08 0.36 33.65
N PRO A 600 0.05 0.68 34.47
CA PRO A 600 -0.35 -0.19 35.56
C PRO A 600 -0.72 -1.59 35.04
N TYR A 601 -0.35 -2.63 35.78
CA TYR A 601 -0.69 -4.00 35.41
C TYR A 601 -1.19 -4.80 36.61
N GLU A 602 -2.10 -5.72 36.34
CA GLU A 602 -2.67 -6.61 37.35
C GLU A 602 -1.70 -7.74 37.70
N VAL A 603 -1.65 -8.10 38.98
CA VAL A 603 -0.92 -9.26 39.52
C VAL A 603 -1.83 -10.03 40.47
N LEU A 604 -1.58 -11.33 40.64
CA LEU A 604 -2.19 -12.04 41.77
C LEU A 604 -1.74 -11.41 43.09
N CYS A 605 -2.66 -11.21 44.04
CA CYS A 605 -2.32 -10.62 45.33
C CYS A 605 -1.30 -11.44 46.13
N GLU A 606 -1.27 -12.76 45.95
CA GLU A 606 -0.22 -13.64 46.51
C GLU A 606 1.17 -13.42 45.88
N ASN A 607 1.22 -12.98 44.61
CA ASN A 607 2.48 -12.62 43.94
C ASN A 607 3.03 -11.28 44.43
N ALA A 608 2.23 -10.47 45.13
CA ALA A 608 2.68 -9.21 45.67
C ALA A 608 3.88 -9.38 46.63
N PHE A 609 4.08 -10.55 47.22
CA PHE A 609 5.13 -10.84 48.21
C PHE A 609 6.27 -11.74 47.71
N LYS A 610 6.18 -12.23 46.47
CA LYS A 610 7.30 -12.87 45.77
C LYS A 610 8.35 -11.81 45.40
#